data_AF-A0A0G4G4A0-F1
#
_entry.id   AF-A0A0G4G4A0-F1
#
_cell.length_a   1.000
_cell.length_b   1.000
_cell.length_c   1.000
_cell.angle_alpha   90.00
_cell.angle_beta   90.00
_cell.angle_gamma   90.00
#
_symmetry.space_group_name_H-M   'P 1'
#
loop_
_entity.id
_entity.type
_entity.pdbx_description
1 polymer ?
#
loop_
_entity_poly.entity_id
_entity_poly.type
_entity_poly.pdbx_seq_one_letter_code
_entity_poly.pdbx_strand_id
1 'polypeptide(L)'
;MTHLKKSELIDILNNATTSRDKNRAVKALKKFTPVEKKDFDDECQPHLFKQKKTDVLQAFVCFRCDKVRQTYMKVIWTTSKGVKTICHTCFKNLESNYELDGLRKQTRIAVG
;
A
#
# COMPACT_ATOMS: atom_id res chain seq x y z
N MET A 1 -25.18 -18.16 -1.74
CA MET A 1 -24.45 -16.89 -1.52
C MET A 1 -23.45 -16.73 -2.64
N THR A 2 -23.59 -15.72 -3.49
CA THR A 2 -22.62 -15.42 -4.55
C THR A 2 -21.28 -15.01 -3.92
N HIS A 3 -20.27 -15.86 -4.10
CA HIS A 3 -18.94 -15.63 -3.56
C HIS A 3 -18.21 -14.61 -4.46
N LEU A 4 -18.29 -13.32 -4.10
CA LEU A 4 -17.61 -12.26 -4.86
C LEU A 4 -16.10 -12.46 -4.84
N LYS A 5 -15.46 -12.23 -5.98
CA LYS A 5 -14.00 -12.20 -6.13
C LYS A 5 -13.42 -10.96 -5.46
N LYS A 6 -12.14 -11.03 -5.09
CA LYS A 6 -11.42 -9.90 -4.48
C LYS A 6 -11.42 -8.65 -5.36
N SER A 7 -11.27 -8.82 -6.67
CA SER A 7 -11.31 -7.71 -7.65
C SER A 7 -12.65 -6.98 -7.63
N GLU A 8 -13.76 -7.72 -7.64
CA GLU A 8 -15.11 -7.13 -7.60
C GLU A 8 -15.34 -6.34 -6.31
N LEU A 9 -14.84 -6.85 -5.18
CA LEU A 9 -14.91 -6.13 -3.90
C LEU A 9 -14.04 -4.87 -3.87
N ILE A 10 -12.91 -4.86 -4.57
CA ILE A 10 -12.07 -3.67 -4.74
C ILE A 10 -12.80 -2.63 -5.60
N ASP A 11 -13.45 -3.07 -6.67
CA ASP A 11 -14.23 -2.18 -7.54
C ASP A 11 -15.41 -1.57 -6.78
N ILE A 12 -16.13 -2.37 -5.97
CA ILE A 12 -17.17 -1.86 -5.08
C ILE A 12 -16.57 -0.85 -4.09
N LEU A 13 -15.42 -1.14 -3.48
CA LEU A 13 -14.78 -0.22 -2.52
C LEU A 13 -14.45 1.14 -3.16
N ASN A 14 -13.94 1.13 -4.39
CA ASN A 14 -13.51 2.33 -5.10
C ASN A 14 -14.69 3.17 -5.59
N ASN A 15 -15.81 2.54 -5.97
CA ASN A 15 -16.97 3.21 -6.54
C ASN A 15 -18.11 3.47 -5.53
N ALA A 16 -18.04 2.90 -4.32
CA ALA A 16 -19.07 3.09 -3.31
C ALA A 16 -19.20 4.56 -2.89
N THR A 17 -20.42 5.10 -3.01
CA THR A 17 -20.77 6.45 -2.55
C THR A 17 -21.29 6.45 -1.11
N THR A 18 -21.81 5.32 -0.63
CA THR A 18 -22.36 5.18 0.72
C THR A 18 -21.36 4.56 1.71
N SER A 19 -21.45 4.96 2.98
CA SER A 19 -20.65 4.36 4.06
C SER A 19 -21.01 2.88 4.29
N ARG A 20 -22.27 2.49 4.05
CA ARG A 20 -22.75 1.11 4.17
C ARG A 20 -22.01 0.17 3.21
N ASP A 21 -21.92 0.54 1.94
CA ASP A 21 -21.29 -0.29 0.92
C ASP A 21 -19.77 -0.35 1.10
N LYS A 22 -19.14 0.78 1.45
CA LYS A 22 -17.72 0.81 1.84
C LYS A 22 -17.44 -0.15 2.99
N ASN A 23 -18.22 -0.10 4.05
CA ASN A 23 -18.02 -0.95 5.22
C ASN A 23 -18.26 -2.44 4.92
N ARG A 24 -19.24 -2.77 4.05
CA ARG A 24 -19.47 -4.14 3.59
C ARG A 24 -18.29 -4.66 2.78
N ALA A 25 -17.80 -3.88 1.82
CA ALA A 25 -16.63 -4.23 1.00
C ALA A 25 -15.39 -4.43 1.88
N VAL A 26 -15.12 -3.52 2.82
CA VAL A 26 -14.00 -3.65 3.77
C VAL A 26 -14.12 -4.95 4.58
N LYS A 27 -15.29 -5.26 5.16
CA LYS A 27 -15.50 -6.48 5.94
C LYS A 27 -15.26 -7.74 5.10
N ALA A 28 -15.69 -7.75 3.83
CA ALA A 28 -15.48 -8.86 2.92
C ALA A 28 -14.00 -8.99 2.53
N LEU A 29 -13.33 -7.89 2.19
CA LEU A 29 -11.91 -7.86 1.82
C LEU A 29 -10.98 -8.34 2.94
N LYS A 30 -11.34 -8.11 4.21
CA LYS A 30 -10.60 -8.61 5.38
C LYS A 30 -10.56 -10.14 5.47
N LYS A 31 -11.47 -10.86 4.80
CA LYS A 31 -11.50 -12.33 4.79
C LYS A 31 -10.51 -12.96 3.80
N PHE A 32 -9.97 -12.17 2.88
CA PHE A 32 -8.99 -12.66 1.90
C PHE A 32 -7.60 -12.67 2.51
N THR A 33 -6.87 -13.76 2.32
CA THR A 33 -5.45 -13.85 2.66
C THR A 33 -4.68 -12.78 1.87
N PRO A 34 -3.96 -11.87 2.55
CA PRO A 34 -3.15 -10.87 1.87
C PRO A 34 -1.95 -11.51 1.19
N VAL A 35 -1.67 -11.12 -0.07
CA VAL A 35 -0.48 -11.54 -0.81
C VAL A 35 0.47 -10.35 -0.95
N GLU A 36 1.63 -10.43 -0.31
CA GLU A 36 2.64 -9.36 -0.41
C GLU A 36 3.21 -9.29 -1.83
N LYS A 37 3.43 -8.06 -2.32
CA LYS A 37 4.01 -7.75 -3.62
C LYS A 37 5.27 -6.92 -3.43
N LYS A 38 6.43 -7.53 -3.66
CA LYS A 38 7.74 -6.91 -3.45
C LYS A 38 8.46 -6.57 -4.76
N ASP A 39 7.80 -6.79 -5.89
CA ASP A 39 8.35 -6.65 -7.25
C ASP A 39 8.91 -5.25 -7.56
N PHE A 40 8.59 -4.25 -6.74
CA PHE A 40 9.05 -2.87 -6.89
C PHE A 40 9.88 -2.38 -5.70
N ASP A 41 10.15 -3.22 -4.70
CA ASP A 41 10.86 -2.78 -3.49
C ASP A 41 12.25 -2.20 -3.83
N ASP A 42 12.91 -2.69 -4.88
CA ASP A 42 14.19 -2.18 -5.39
C ASP A 42 14.10 -0.78 -6.03
N GLU A 43 12.90 -0.37 -6.44
CA GLU A 43 12.63 0.99 -6.96
C GLU A 43 12.36 1.99 -5.81
N CYS A 44 12.44 1.55 -4.54
CA CYS A 44 12.17 2.42 -3.41
C CYS A 44 13.18 3.58 -3.35
N GLN A 45 12.69 4.79 -3.59
CA GLN A 45 13.44 6.03 -3.39
C GLN A 45 12.54 7.07 -2.71
N PRO A 46 13.02 7.82 -1.70
CA PRO A 46 12.19 8.73 -0.92
C PRO A 46 11.37 9.72 -1.76
N HIS A 47 11.93 10.23 -2.85
CA HIS A 47 11.27 11.22 -3.72
C HIS A 47 10.14 10.63 -4.59
N LEU A 48 10.03 9.29 -4.70
CA LEU A 48 8.97 8.60 -5.43
C LEU A 48 7.70 8.41 -4.58
N PHE A 49 7.74 8.80 -3.30
CA PHE A 49 6.61 8.71 -2.39
C PHE A 49 5.98 10.08 -2.14
N LYS A 50 4.64 10.12 -2.18
CA LYS A 50 3.85 11.28 -1.78
C LYS A 50 2.81 10.86 -0.75
N GLN A 51 2.97 11.32 0.48
CA GLN A 51 1.97 11.12 1.53
C GLN A 51 0.78 12.06 1.27
N LYS A 52 -0.44 11.50 1.21
CA LYS A 52 -1.68 12.24 1.04
C LYS A 52 -2.54 12.07 2.27
N LYS A 53 -2.62 13.13 3.08
CA LYS A 53 -3.55 13.25 4.21
C LYS A 53 -4.88 13.79 3.72
N THR A 54 -5.97 13.36 4.33
CA THR A 54 -7.34 13.74 3.98
C THR A 54 -8.18 13.84 5.24
N ASP A 55 -9.10 14.80 5.31
CA ASP A 55 -10.00 14.96 6.46
C ASP A 55 -11.13 13.93 6.50
N VAL A 56 -11.32 13.21 5.39
CA VAL A 56 -12.33 12.15 5.26
C VAL A 56 -11.65 10.78 5.32
N LEU A 57 -12.20 9.88 6.15
CA LEU A 57 -11.72 8.51 6.27
C LEU A 57 -11.77 7.80 4.91
N GLN A 58 -10.59 7.48 4.37
CA GLN A 58 -10.47 6.76 3.10
C GLN A 58 -10.40 5.27 3.36
N ALA A 59 -10.90 4.48 2.40
CA ALA A 59 -10.71 3.05 2.38
C ALA A 59 -10.05 2.62 1.06
N PHE A 60 -9.02 1.79 1.12
CA PHE A 60 -8.31 1.29 -0.06
C PHE A 60 -7.61 -0.04 0.24
N VAL A 61 -7.23 -0.79 -0.79
CA VAL A 61 -6.33 -1.95 -0.64
C VAL A 61 -4.91 -1.51 -0.91
N CYS A 62 -4.01 -1.73 0.05
CA CYS A 62 -2.59 -1.43 -0.12
C CYS A 62 -2.01 -2.31 -1.22
N PHE A 63 -1.36 -1.71 -2.22
CA PHE A 63 -0.73 -2.47 -3.30
C PHE A 63 0.34 -3.45 -2.78
N ARG A 64 1.20 -3.02 -1.84
CA ARG A 64 2.34 -3.82 -1.36
C ARG A 64 1.96 -4.96 -0.43
N CYS A 65 1.13 -4.73 0.58
CA CYS A 65 0.74 -5.79 1.54
C CYS A 65 -0.63 -6.40 1.27
N ASP A 66 -1.37 -5.90 0.28
CA ASP A 66 -2.67 -6.43 -0.17
C ASP A 66 -3.76 -6.49 0.92
N LYS A 67 -3.54 -5.73 2.01
CA LYS A 67 -4.48 -5.51 3.11
C LYS A 67 -5.35 -4.31 2.80
N VAL A 68 -6.66 -4.44 3.06
CA VAL A 68 -7.58 -3.31 3.10
C VAL A 68 -7.27 -2.42 4.30
N ARG A 69 -7.24 -1.10 4.08
CA ARG A 69 -6.97 -0.09 5.09
C ARG A 69 -8.11 0.92 5.13
N GLN A 70 -8.44 1.36 6.33
CA GLN A 70 -9.28 2.54 6.57
C GLN A 70 -8.44 3.54 7.34
N THR A 71 -8.16 4.69 6.76
CA THR A 71 -7.23 5.67 7.33
C THR A 71 -7.40 7.05 6.69
N TYR A 72 -6.99 8.08 7.40
CA TYR A 72 -6.95 9.47 6.93
C TYR A 72 -5.69 9.79 6.12
N MET A 73 -4.82 8.79 5.89
CA MET A 73 -3.57 8.97 5.16
C MET A 73 -3.27 7.77 4.28
N LYS A 74 -2.95 8.03 3.01
CA LYS A 74 -2.41 7.04 2.09
C LYS A 74 -1.11 7.55 1.47
N VAL A 75 -0.26 6.64 1.02
CA VAL A 75 0.98 7.01 0.34
C VAL A 75 0.84 6.62 -1.14
N ILE A 76 1.07 7.58 -2.01
CA ILE A 76 1.16 7.39 -3.44
C ILE A 76 2.61 7.07 -3.77
N TRP A 77 2.86 5.96 -4.46
CA TRP A 77 4.17 5.50 -4.87
C TRP A 77 4.26 5.44 -6.38
N THR A 78 5.16 6.21 -6.97
CA THR A 78 5.44 6.17 -8.41
C THR A 78 6.43 5.03 -8.69
N THR A 79 6.03 4.07 -9.52
CA THR A 79 6.86 2.93 -9.97
C THR A 79 7.01 2.96 -11.48
N SER A 80 7.91 2.15 -12.02
CA SER A 80 8.06 1.91 -13.47
C SER A 80 6.76 1.46 -14.15
N LYS A 81 5.87 0.75 -13.42
CA LYS A 81 4.54 0.32 -13.89
C LYS A 81 3.40 1.22 -13.41
N GLY A 82 3.69 2.51 -13.25
CA GLY A 82 2.73 3.55 -12.91
C GLY A 82 2.53 3.77 -11.42
N VAL A 83 1.44 4.43 -11.07
CA VAL A 83 1.17 4.89 -9.70
C VAL A 83 0.49 3.79 -8.87
N LYS A 84 1.04 3.50 -7.69
CA LYS A 84 0.50 2.56 -6.71
C LYS A 84 0.09 3.29 -5.44
N THR A 85 -0.94 2.80 -4.75
CA THR A 85 -1.32 3.30 -3.43
C THR A 85 -0.91 2.30 -2.36
N ILE A 86 -0.10 2.72 -1.39
CA ILE A 86 0.35 1.89 -0.27
C ILE A 86 -0.05 2.48 1.08
N CYS A 87 -0.04 1.64 2.11
CA CYS A 87 -0.30 2.07 3.48
C CYS A 87 0.94 2.65 4.13
N HIS A 88 0.75 3.51 5.14
CA HIS A 88 1.84 4.16 5.86
C HIS A 88 2.85 3.16 6.45
N THR A 89 2.39 2.01 6.97
CA THR A 89 3.29 0.94 7.44
C THR A 89 4.20 0.39 6.35
N CYS A 90 3.68 0.15 5.14
CA CYS A 90 4.50 -0.33 4.03
C CYS A 90 5.49 0.74 3.56
N PHE A 91 5.07 2.00 3.54
CA PHE A 91 5.95 3.13 3.25
C PHE A 91 7.11 3.19 4.25
N LYS A 92 6.83 3.13 5.56
CA LYS A 92 7.88 3.15 6.59
C LYS A 92 8.82 1.95 6.51
N ASN A 93 8.31 0.76 6.26
CA ASN A 93 9.17 -0.41 6.07
C ASN A 93 10.09 -0.27 4.85
N LEU A 94 9.58 0.29 3.74
CA LEU A 94 10.39 0.55 2.54
C LEU A 94 11.47 1.61 2.79
N GLU A 95 11.10 2.71 3.46
CA GLU A 95 12.02 3.79 3.85
C GLU A 95 13.16 3.26 4.75
N SER A 96 12.84 2.49 5.79
CA SER A 96 13.84 1.88 6.66
C SER A 96 14.74 0.87 5.93
N ASN A 97 14.19 0.07 5.01
CA ASN A 97 15.00 -0.86 4.22
C ASN A 97 15.99 -0.12 3.31
N TYR A 98 15.54 0.96 2.66
CA TYR A 98 16.39 1.79 1.82
C TYR A 98 17.55 2.41 2.61
N GLU A 99 17.28 2.94 3.81
CA GLU A 99 18.30 3.49 4.71
C GLU A 99 19.35 2.45 5.11
N LEU A 100 18.90 1.25 5.51
CA LEU A 100 19.78 0.15 5.90
C LEU A 100 20.67 -0.31 4.73
N ASP A 101 20.14 -0.36 3.51
CA ASP A 101 20.93 -0.73 2.34
C ASP A 101 21.95 0.34 1.96
N GLY A 102 21.64 1.62 2.20
CA GLY A 102 22.61 2.72 2.10
C GLY A 102 23.77 2.56 3.08
N LEU A 103 23.48 2.26 4.35
CA LEU A 103 24.48 2.05 5.40
C LEU A 103 25.37 0.84 5.09
N ARG A 104 24.78 -0.29 4.67
CA ARG A 104 25.54 -1.50 4.29
C ARG A 104 26.52 -1.24 3.16
N LYS A 105 26.15 -0.41 2.18
CA LYS A 105 27.05 -0.02 1.08
C LYS A 105 28.21 0.84 1.58
N GLN A 106 27.98 1.75 2.51
CA GLN A 106 29.03 2.58 3.12
C GLN A 106 30.02 1.76 3.94
N THR A 107 29.53 0.82 4.76
CA THR A 107 30.41 -0.05 5.58
C THR A 107 31.31 -0.94 4.73
N ARG A 108 30.86 -1.40 3.55
CA ARG A 108 31.69 -2.19 2.63
C ARG A 108 32.83 -1.41 1.99
N ILE A 109 32.69 -0.10 1.85
CA ILE A 109 33.72 0.78 1.28
C ILE A 109 34.78 1.12 2.33
N ALA A 110 34.42 1.15 3.62
CA ALA A 110 35.33 1.51 4.70
C ALA A 110 36.26 0.37 5.18
N VAL A 111 36.09 -0.85 4.66
CA VAL A 111 36.84 -2.05 5.09
C VAL A 111 37.60 -2.70 3.92
N GLY A 112 37.62 -2.05 2.75
CA GLY A 112 38.44 -2.43 1.58
C GLY A 112 39.54 -1.42 1.34
#